data_AF-A0ABC8RQA2-F1
#
_entry.id   AF-A0ABC8RQA2-F1
#
_cell.length_a   1.000
_cell.length_b   1.000
_cell.length_c   1.000
_cell.angle_alpha   90.00
_cell.angle_beta   90.00
_cell.angle_gamma   90.00
#
_symmetry.space_group_name_H-M   'P 1'
#
loop_
_entity.id
_entity.type
_entity.pdbx_description
1 polymer ?
#
loop_
_entity_poly.entity_id
_entity_poly.type
_entity_poly.pdbx_seq_one_letter_code
_entity_poly.pdbx_strand_id
1 'polypeptide(L)'
;MVAIAIAVKACRGDPKLRCQIHGFAITTGFMSYLSVSNSLMNMYCKSGQLNRASSILENLDNPDIVSYNTLLSGFENGEDALSFACGIHSVGVVFDAVTYTTILAHCTDHEEFHLELNCTLLCLNVGWSPKFSLGMP
;
A
#
# COMPACT_ATOMS: atom_id res chain seq x y z
N MET A 1 3.36 3.12 22.36
CA MET A 1 2.99 2.56 21.03
C MET A 1 1.47 2.49 20.82
N VAL A 2 0.68 1.86 21.71
CA VAL A 2 -0.79 1.75 21.57
C VAL A 2 -1.51 3.12 21.51
N ALA A 3 -0.98 4.15 22.16
CA ALA A 3 -1.58 5.50 22.19
C ALA A 3 -1.70 6.17 20.81
N ILE A 4 -0.70 6.03 19.92
CA ILE A 4 -0.76 6.64 18.58
C ILE A 4 -1.76 5.88 17.70
N ALA A 5 -1.82 4.55 17.81
CA ALA A 5 -2.80 3.75 17.08
C ALA A 5 -4.26 4.05 17.50
N ILE A 6 -4.50 4.31 18.79
CA ILE A 6 -5.81 4.77 19.29
C ILE A 6 -6.12 6.20 18.80
N ALA A 7 -5.14 7.10 18.86
CA ALA A 7 -5.30 8.47 18.38
C ALA A 7 -5.63 8.51 16.87
N VAL A 8 -4.98 7.67 16.06
CA VAL A 8 -5.30 7.50 14.62
C VAL A 8 -6.76 7.09 14.40
N LYS A 9 -7.32 6.20 15.23
CA LYS A 9 -8.75 5.83 15.17
C LYS A 9 -9.67 7.01 15.50
N ALA A 10 -9.28 7.86 16.44
CA ALA A 10 -10.04 9.05 16.85
C ALA A 10 -10.00 10.20 15.82
N CYS A 11 -9.05 10.17 14.87
CA CYS A 11 -8.88 11.23 13.85
C CYS A 11 -9.78 11.10 12.62
N ARG A 12 -10.80 10.23 12.64
CA ARG A 12 -11.71 10.06 11.50
C ARG A 12 -12.50 11.36 11.27
N GLY A 13 -12.01 12.19 10.35
CA GLY A 13 -12.69 13.41 9.88
C GLY A 13 -11.98 14.73 10.16
N ASP A 14 -10.88 14.77 10.92
CA ASP A 14 -10.14 16.01 11.21
C ASP A 14 -8.73 16.02 10.58
N PRO A 15 -8.54 16.70 9.44
CA PRO A 15 -7.24 16.84 8.80
C PRO A 15 -6.18 17.53 9.67
N LYS A 16 -6.57 18.47 10.55
CA LYS A 16 -5.64 19.22 11.40
C LYS A 16 -5.05 18.30 12.47
N LEU A 17 -5.89 17.48 13.10
CA LEU A 17 -5.44 16.54 14.12
C LEU A 17 -4.47 15.50 13.53
N ARG A 18 -4.71 15.02 12.31
CA ARG A 18 -3.77 14.12 11.61
C ARG A 18 -2.39 14.75 11.43
N CYS A 19 -2.35 16.01 10.98
CA CYS A 19 -1.09 16.74 10.81
C CYS A 19 -0.37 16.96 12.16
N GLN A 20 -1.12 17.23 13.24
CA GLN A 20 -0.53 17.37 14.58
C GLN A 20 0.08 16.05 15.07
N ILE A 21 -0.59 14.91 14.87
CA ILE A 21 -0.07 13.59 15.25
C ILE A 21 1.17 13.24 14.43
N HIS A 22 1.15 13.46 13.11
CA HIS A 22 2.33 13.22 12.28
C HIS A 22 3.49 14.15 12.70
N GLY A 23 3.24 15.44 12.87
CA GLY A 23 4.24 16.39 13.37
C GLY A 23 4.83 15.96 14.71
N PHE A 24 3.99 15.52 15.64
CA PHE A 24 4.42 14.98 16.93
C PHE A 24 5.28 13.71 16.77
N ALA A 25 4.91 12.79 15.88
CA ALA A 25 5.69 11.59 15.62
C ALA A 25 7.09 11.90 15.04
N ILE A 26 7.19 12.93 14.19
CA ILE A 26 8.47 13.43 13.67
C ILE A 26 9.32 14.03 14.79
N THR A 27 8.78 14.98 15.55
CA THR A 27 9.55 15.73 16.56
C THR A 27 10.01 14.86 17.73
N THR A 28 9.29 13.76 18.02
CA THR A 28 9.66 12.78 19.05
C THR A 28 10.54 11.64 18.53
N GLY A 29 10.81 11.58 17.22
CA GLY A 29 11.58 10.50 16.60
C GLY A 29 10.82 9.17 16.50
N PHE A 30 9.51 9.16 16.76
CA PHE A 30 8.70 7.93 16.72
C PHE A 30 8.52 7.34 15.31
N MET A 31 8.82 8.10 14.25
CA MET A 31 8.87 7.58 12.88
C MET A 31 9.90 6.45 12.69
N SER A 32 10.87 6.31 13.59
CA SER A 32 11.82 5.19 13.58
C SER A 32 11.19 3.83 13.93
N TYR A 33 10.01 3.83 14.56
CA TYR A 33 9.28 2.61 14.88
C TYR A 33 8.33 2.25 13.72
N LEU A 34 8.60 1.13 13.02
CA LEU A 34 7.78 0.66 11.91
C LEU A 34 6.28 0.60 12.24
N SER A 35 5.92 0.17 13.45
CA SER A 35 4.52 0.12 13.88
C SER A 35 3.82 1.49 13.91
N VAL A 36 4.56 2.56 14.22
CA VAL A 36 4.06 3.94 14.20
C VAL A 36 3.94 4.43 12.76
N SER A 37 4.97 4.18 11.94
CA SER A 37 4.97 4.55 10.52
C SER A 37 3.85 3.86 9.75
N ASN A 38 3.65 2.56 9.94
CA ASN A 38 2.55 1.80 9.34
C ASN A 38 1.18 2.31 9.81
N SER A 39 1.06 2.70 11.09
CA SER A 39 -0.17 3.30 11.61
C SER A 39 -0.48 4.65 10.95
N LEU A 40 0.53 5.49 10.72
CA LEU A 40 0.38 6.78 10.03
C LEU A 40 0.11 6.61 8.54
N MET A 41 0.76 5.66 7.87
CA MET A 41 0.45 5.30 6.48
C MET A 41 -1.01 4.89 6.34
N ASN A 42 -1.49 3.95 7.17
CA ASN A 42 -2.89 3.50 7.18
C ASN A 42 -3.86 4.68 7.42
N MET A 43 -3.50 5.63 8.28
CA MET A 43 -4.29 6.86 8.49
C MET A 43 -4.40 7.70 7.21
N TYR A 44 -3.29 7.86 6.47
CA TYR A 44 -3.26 8.61 5.23
C TYR A 44 -4.03 7.90 4.11
N CYS A 45 -3.83 6.58 3.93
CA CYS A 45 -4.58 5.75 2.99
C CYS A 45 -6.10 5.90 3.20
N LYS A 46 -6.59 5.75 4.44
CA LYS A 46 -8.02 5.90 4.78
C LYS A 46 -8.58 7.30 4.58
N SER A 47 -7.75 8.28 4.28
CA SER A 47 -8.14 9.66 4.02
C SER A 47 -7.95 10.09 2.57
N GLY A 48 -7.71 9.13 1.65
CA GLY A 48 -7.47 9.40 0.24
C GLY A 48 -6.14 10.12 -0.03
N GLN A 49 -5.22 10.16 0.95
CA GLN A 49 -3.94 10.84 0.83
C GLN A 49 -2.82 9.82 0.54
N LEU A 50 -3.01 8.99 -0.51
CA LEU A 50 -2.07 7.91 -0.85
C LEU A 50 -0.64 8.43 -1.04
N ASN A 51 -0.47 9.57 -1.71
CA ASN A 51 0.84 10.21 -1.91
C ASN A 51 1.61 10.44 -0.58
N ARG A 52 0.92 10.82 0.50
CA ARG A 52 1.56 11.02 1.80
C ARG A 52 1.93 9.71 2.48
N ALA A 53 1.13 8.66 2.28
CA ALA A 53 1.47 7.33 2.74
C ALA A 53 2.70 6.78 1.98
N SER A 54 2.75 6.97 0.65
CA SER A 54 3.90 6.58 -0.18
C SER A 54 5.18 7.29 0.26
N SER A 55 5.13 8.60 0.50
CA SER A 55 6.30 9.32 1.01
C SER A 55 6.78 8.80 2.37
N ILE A 56 5.89 8.33 3.25
CA ILE A 56 6.35 7.72 4.51
C ILE A 56 7.09 6.42 4.21
N LEU A 57 6.54 5.55 3.35
CA LEU A 57 7.17 4.29 2.96
C LEU A 57 8.56 4.51 2.34
N GLU A 58 8.70 5.48 1.44
CA GLU A 58 9.96 5.83 0.77
C GLU A 58 11.05 6.32 1.75
N ASN A 59 10.66 6.86 2.90
CA ASN A 59 11.58 7.33 3.94
C ASN A 59 11.88 6.26 5.02
N LEU A 60 11.38 5.03 4.87
CA LEU A 60 11.72 3.92 5.77
C LEU A 60 13.03 3.26 5.33
N ASP A 61 13.96 3.07 6.28
CA ASP A 61 15.22 2.38 6.00
C ASP A 61 15.03 0.90 5.67
N ASN A 62 14.08 0.23 6.35
CA ASN A 62 13.81 -1.21 6.21
C ASN A 62 12.31 -1.50 6.34
N PRO A 63 11.49 -1.18 5.31
CA PRO A 63 10.07 -1.52 5.32
C PRO A 63 9.86 -3.04 5.32
N ASP A 64 8.86 -3.49 6.08
CA ASP A 64 8.45 -4.89 6.14
C ASP A 64 7.21 -5.16 5.26
N ILE A 65 6.81 -6.44 5.15
CA ILE A 65 5.62 -6.82 4.36
C ILE A 65 4.35 -6.09 4.84
N VAL A 66 4.25 -5.78 6.13
CA VAL A 66 3.12 -5.02 6.70
C VAL A 66 3.12 -3.58 6.17
N SER A 67 4.28 -2.96 6.00
CA SER A 67 4.45 -1.62 5.43
C SER A 67 3.94 -1.57 3.99
N TYR A 68 4.34 -2.54 3.17
CA TYR A 68 3.89 -2.68 1.79
C TYR A 68 2.40 -3.00 1.68
N ASN A 69 1.91 -3.95 2.48
CA ASN A 69 0.48 -4.30 2.53
C ASN A 69 -0.38 -3.12 2.97
N THR A 70 0.12 -2.29 3.88
CA THR A 70 -0.58 -1.06 4.29
C THR A 70 -0.76 -0.13 3.11
N LEU A 71 0.28 0.11 2.32
CA LEU A 71 0.17 0.99 1.15
C LEU A 71 -0.70 0.36 0.04
N LEU A 72 -0.51 -0.94 -0.21
CA LEU A 72 -1.28 -1.72 -1.20
C LEU A 72 -2.79 -1.64 -0.93
N SER A 73 -3.21 -1.70 0.35
CA SER A 73 -4.61 -1.56 0.75
C SER A 73 -5.20 -0.15 0.53
N GLY A 74 -4.34 0.84 0.28
CA GLY A 74 -4.74 2.24 0.09
C GLY A 74 -4.90 2.67 -1.37
N PHE A 75 -4.57 1.81 -2.34
CA PHE A 75 -4.81 2.08 -3.75
C PHE A 75 -6.31 2.05 -4.04
N GLU A 76 -6.78 2.97 -4.88
CA GLU A 76 -8.19 3.03 -5.31
C GLU A 76 -8.41 2.26 -6.62
N ASN A 77 -7.38 2.17 -7.45
CA ASN A 77 -7.40 1.49 -8.74
C ASN A 77 -6.63 0.16 -8.66
N GLY A 78 -7.25 -0.92 -9.14
CA GLY A 78 -6.63 -2.24 -9.16
C GLY A 78 -5.39 -2.32 -10.05
N GLU A 79 -5.33 -1.57 -11.15
CA GLU A 79 -4.15 -1.54 -12.03
C GLU A 79 -2.91 -0.97 -11.31
N ASP A 80 -3.09 0.15 -10.60
CA ASP A 80 -2.02 0.78 -9.83
C ASP A 80 -1.57 -0.12 -8.66
N ALA A 81 -2.52 -0.78 -7.99
CA ALA A 81 -2.26 -1.74 -6.93
C ALA A 81 -1.44 -2.94 -7.44
N LEU A 82 -1.79 -3.49 -8.61
CA LEU A 82 -1.08 -4.59 -9.26
C LEU A 82 0.32 -4.17 -9.71
N SER A 83 0.46 -2.99 -10.32
CA SER A 83 1.75 -2.44 -10.71
C SER A 83 2.68 -2.28 -9.51
N PHE A 84 2.16 -1.75 -8.40
CA PHE A 84 2.89 -1.65 -7.14
C PHE A 84 3.29 -3.04 -6.58
N ALA A 85 2.37 -4.01 -6.57
CA ALA A 85 2.64 -5.38 -6.14
C ALA A 85 3.76 -6.02 -6.98
N CYS A 86 3.68 -5.94 -8.31
CA CYS A 86 4.74 -6.42 -9.20
C CYS A 86 6.09 -5.74 -8.89
N GLY A 87 6.08 -4.43 -8.64
CA GLY A 87 7.26 -3.67 -8.24
C GLY A 87 7.92 -4.24 -6.98
N ILE A 88 7.17 -4.39 -5.89
CA ILE A 88 7.73 -4.90 -4.62
C ILE A 88 8.18 -6.37 -4.74
N HIS A 89 7.49 -7.19 -5.55
CA HIS A 89 7.92 -8.57 -5.81
C HIS A 89 9.26 -8.62 -6.53
N SER A 90 9.47 -7.75 -7.52
CA SER A 90 10.73 -7.67 -8.29
C SER A 90 11.95 -7.30 -7.44
N VAL A 91 11.72 -6.61 -6.31
CA VAL A 91 12.75 -6.24 -5.33
C VAL A 91 13.01 -7.38 -4.31
N GLY A 92 12.30 -8.50 -4.43
CA GLY A 92 12.50 -9.68 -3.60
C GLY A 92 11.63 -9.72 -2.33
N VAL A 93 10.60 -8.88 -2.24
CA VAL A 93 9.64 -8.93 -1.14
C VAL A 93 8.76 -10.18 -1.28
N VAL A 94 8.79 -11.05 -0.26
CA VAL A 94 7.97 -12.27 -0.21
C VAL A 94 6.57 -11.92 0.27
N PHE A 95 5.57 -12.34 -0.49
CA PHE A 95 4.16 -12.08 -0.19
C PHE A 95 3.63 -13.01 0.89
N ASP A 96 2.76 -12.48 1.73
CA ASP A 96 1.98 -13.26 2.70
C ASP A 96 0.52 -13.40 2.26
N ALA A 97 -0.26 -14.14 3.05
CA ALA A 97 -1.68 -14.32 2.78
C ALA A 97 -2.44 -12.97 2.68
N VAL A 98 -2.02 -11.96 3.45
CA VAL A 98 -2.64 -10.63 3.42
C VAL A 98 -2.38 -9.95 2.09
N THR A 99 -1.14 -10.02 1.56
CA THR A 99 -0.82 -9.47 0.24
C THR A 99 -1.70 -10.10 -0.84
N TYR A 100 -1.77 -11.44 -0.90
CA TYR A 100 -2.59 -12.12 -1.91
C TYR A 100 -4.07 -11.77 -1.81
N THR A 101 -4.63 -11.75 -0.60
CA THR A 101 -6.05 -11.36 -0.41
C THR A 101 -6.31 -9.91 -0.81
N THR A 102 -5.35 -9.00 -0.58
CA THR A 102 -5.48 -7.59 -0.97
C THR A 102 -5.43 -7.43 -2.49
N ILE A 103 -4.51 -8.14 -3.16
CA ILE A 103 -4.44 -8.17 -4.63
C ILE A 103 -5.75 -8.70 -5.21
N LEU A 104 -6.25 -9.83 -4.70
CA LEU A 104 -7.50 -10.42 -5.16
C LEU A 104 -8.69 -9.47 -4.99
N ALA A 105 -8.77 -8.76 -3.85
CA ALA A 105 -9.83 -7.78 -3.61
C ALA A 105 -9.84 -6.65 -4.65
N HIS A 106 -8.66 -6.21 -5.10
CA HIS A 106 -8.52 -5.21 -6.16
C HIS A 106 -8.83 -5.74 -7.56
N CYS A 107 -8.78 -7.06 -7.76
CA CYS A 107 -9.16 -7.70 -9.03
C CYS A 107 -10.67 -7.96 -9.13
N THR A 108 -11.35 -8.24 -8.01
CA THR A 108 -12.78 -8.57 -8.00
C THR A 108 -13.70 -7.40 -8.37
N ASP A 109 -13.20 -6.16 -8.35
CA ASP A 109 -13.95 -4.98 -8.76
C ASP A 109 -14.06 -4.83 -10.30
N HIS A 110 -13.33 -5.66 -11.07
CA HIS A 110 -13.47 -5.77 -12.52
C HIS A 110 -14.04 -7.15 -12.89
N GLU A 111 -15.12 -7.18 -13.69
CA GLU A 111 -15.69 -8.40 -14.30
C GLU A 111 -14.76 -9.07 -15.35
N GLU A 112 -13.47 -9.25 -15.03
CA GLU A 112 -12.54 -10.05 -15.83
C GLU A 112 -12.01 -11.22 -15.00
N PHE A 113 -12.89 -12.21 -14.81
CA PHE A 113 -12.62 -13.53 -14.23
C PHE A 113 -11.46 -14.30 -14.90
N HIS A 114 -10.99 -13.84 -16.08
CA HIS A 114 -9.82 -14.39 -16.78
C HIS A 114 -8.49 -13.75 -16.37
N LEU A 115 -8.49 -12.55 -15.77
CA LEU A 115 -7.28 -11.89 -15.27
C LEU A 115 -6.89 -12.37 -13.87
N GLU A 116 -7.83 -12.84 -13.04
CA GLU A 116 -7.58 -13.28 -11.65
C GLU A 116 -6.60 -14.47 -11.57
N LEU A 117 -6.78 -15.46 -12.46
CA LEU A 117 -5.85 -16.59 -12.57
C LEU A 117 -4.51 -16.14 -13.15
N ASN A 118 -4.54 -15.21 -14.10
CA ASN A 118 -3.37 -14.75 -14.83
C ASN A 118 -2.51 -13.80 -13.99
N CYS A 119 -3.05 -12.89 -13.19
CA CYS A 119 -2.29 -11.97 -12.31
C CYS A 119 -1.56 -12.74 -11.20
N THR A 120 -2.22 -13.74 -10.62
CA THR A 120 -1.59 -14.63 -9.64
C THR A 120 -0.49 -15.47 -10.29
N LEU A 121 -0.69 -15.94 -11.53
CA LEU A 121 0.34 -16.62 -12.34
C LEU A 121 1.41 -15.67 -12.91
N LEU A 122 1.11 -14.40 -13.20
CA LEU A 122 2.00 -13.35 -13.73
C LEU A 122 2.97 -12.87 -12.66
N CYS A 123 2.52 -12.83 -11.40
CA CYS A 123 3.39 -12.57 -10.25
C CYS A 123 4.23 -13.79 -9.85
N LEU A 124 3.80 -15.01 -10.17
CA LEU A 124 4.49 -16.26 -9.78
C LEU A 124 5.34 -16.90 -10.89
N ASN A 125 5.12 -16.61 -12.17
CA ASN A 125 5.88 -17.13 -13.30
C ASN A 125 6.50 -16.00 -14.14
N VAL A 126 7.80 -15.82 -13.92
CA VAL A 126 8.84 -15.16 -14.74
C VAL A 126 8.41 -14.69 -16.15
N GLY A 127 8.39 -13.38 -16.38
CA GLY A 127 8.63 -12.79 -17.72
C GLY A 127 7.48 -12.05 -18.42
N TRP A 128 6.94 -10.98 -17.84
CA TRP A 128 6.18 -10.00 -18.64
C TRP A 128 7.12 -8.93 -19.22
N SER A 129 7.29 -8.96 -20.54
CA SER A 129 7.78 -7.84 -21.35
C SER A 129 6.57 -7.17 -22.01
N PRO A 130 6.37 -5.84 -21.88
CA PRO A 130 5.21 -5.18 -22.45
C PRO A 130 5.36 -5.13 -23.97
N LYS A 131 4.57 -5.94 -24.69
CA LYS A 131 4.22 -5.60 -26.07
C LYS A 131 2.97 -4.73 -26.04
N PHE A 132 3.22 -3.42 -25.94
CA PHE A 132 2.32 -2.41 -26.47
C PHE A 132 2.12 -2.72 -27.96
N SER A 133 0.94 -3.21 -28.34
CA SER A 133 0.43 -3.05 -29.70
C SER A 133 -1.01 -3.53 -29.83
N LEU A 134 -1.77 -2.68 -30.55
CA LEU A 134 -3.08 -2.86 -31.18
C LEU A 134 -4.26 -2.40 -30.32
N GLY A 135 -4.98 -1.34 -30.65
CA GLY A 135 -4.97 -0.48 -31.84
C GLY A 135 -6.25 0.35 -31.85
N MET A 136 -6.12 1.67 -31.92
CA MET A 136 -7.21 2.55 -32.36
C MET A 136 -7.36 2.38 -33.88
N PRO A 137 -8.59 2.43 -34.40
CA PRO A 137 -9.14 3.71 -34.80
C PRO A 137 -10.23 4.24 -33.87
#